data_AF-A0A973H5U6-F1
#
_entry.id   AF-A0A973H5U6-F1
#
_cell.length_a   1.000
_cell.length_b   1.000
_cell.length_c   1.000
_cell.angle_alpha   90.00
_cell.angle_beta   90.00
_cell.angle_gamma   90.00
#
_symmetry.space_group_name_H-M   'P 1'
#
loop_
_entity.id
_entity.type
_entity.pdbx_description
1 polymer ?
#
loop_
_entity_poly.entity_id
_entity_poly.type
_entity_poly.pdbx_seq_one_letter_code
_entity_poly.pdbx_strand_id
1 'polypeptide(L)' 'TYFVDPEAQFVGEVASDKETELVVRDLDLAKLREVRDRWQFYRDRRPDAYPPLTAP' A
#
# COMPACT_ATOMS: atom_id res chain seq x y z
N THR A 1 11.38 5.20 -9.15
CA THR A 1 10.69 5.17 -7.84
C THR A 1 9.26 5.65 -7.99
N TYR A 2 8.31 5.14 -7.21
CA TYR A 2 6.92 5.60 -7.26
C TYR A 2 6.27 5.53 -5.88
N PHE A 3 5.13 6.19 -5.75
CA PHE A 3 4.25 6.11 -4.59
C PHE A 3 2.87 5.65 -5.07
N VAL A 4 2.21 4.82 -4.27
CA VAL A 4 0.88 4.26 -4.56
C VAL A 4 -0.01 4.43 -3.34
N ASP A 5 -1.29 4.70 -3.59
CA ASP A 5 -2.31 4.80 -2.56
C ASP A 5 -2.89 3.41 -2.20
N PRO A 6 -3.75 3.32 -1.16
CA PRO A 6 -4.32 2.05 -0.72
C PRO A 6 -5.28 1.38 -1.73
N GLU A 7 -5.68 2.08 -2.80
CA GLU A 7 -6.46 1.54 -3.92
C GLU A 7 -5.55 1.11 -5.09
N ALA A 8 -4.24 1.02 -4.85
CA ALA A 8 -3.22 0.67 -5.82
C ALA A 8 -3.10 1.66 -7.00
N GLN A 9 -3.47 2.93 -6.81
CA GLN A 9 -3.32 3.97 -7.80
C GLN A 9 -2.02 4.74 -7.59
N PHE A 10 -1.34 5.14 -8.67
CA PHE A 10 -0.13 5.97 -8.56
C PHE A 10 -0.46 7.36 -8.02
N VAL A 11 0.33 7.83 -7.07
CA VAL A 11 0.26 9.20 -6.56
C VAL A 11 1.21 10.08 -7.37
N GLY A 12 0.65 10.73 -8.38
CA GLY A 12 1.41 11.53 -9.35
C GLY A 12 2.26 10.68 -10.30
N GLU A 13 3.23 11.31 -10.94
CA GLU A 13 4.11 10.64 -11.92
C GLU A 13 5.12 9.71 -11.25
N VAL A 14 5.56 8.68 -11.99
CA VAL A 14 6.62 7.75 -11.59
C VAL A 14 7.98 8.33 -12.00
N ALA A 15 8.99 8.17 -11.16
CA ALA A 15 10.35 8.65 -11.46
C ALA A 15 10.93 7.92 -12.68
N SER A 16 11.83 8.59 -13.40
CA SER A 16 12.59 8.02 -14.51
C SER A 16 13.34 6.73 -14.13
N ASP A 17 13.48 5.85 -15.12
CA ASP A 17 14.26 4.62 -15.03
C ASP A 17 15.75 4.82 -15.36
N LYS A 18 16.12 6.00 -15.87
CA LYS A 18 17.47 6.29 -16.40
C LYS A 18 18.12 7.49 -15.74
N GLU A 19 17.33 8.49 -15.35
CA GLU A 19 17.83 9.76 -14.85
C GLU A 19 17.74 9.84 -13.33
N THR A 20 18.64 10.63 -12.72
CA THR A 20 18.60 10.87 -11.27
C THR A 20 17.54 11.90 -10.94
N GLU A 21 16.58 11.53 -10.11
CA GLU A 21 15.43 12.37 -9.76
C GLU A 21 15.14 12.35 -8.25
N LEU A 22 14.72 13.51 -7.72
CA LEU A 22 14.13 13.64 -6.39
C LEU A 22 12.61 13.72 -6.51
N VAL A 23 11.91 12.70 -6.04
CA VAL A 23 10.45 12.64 -6.07
C VAL A 23 9.87 12.93 -4.69
N VAL A 24 9.04 13.96 -4.60
CA VAL A 24 8.27 14.34 -3.40
C VAL A 24 6.78 14.27 -3.71
N ARG A 25 6.00 13.67 -2.82
CA ARG A 25 4.54 13.51 -2.94
C ARG A 25 3.86 13.77 -1.61
N ASP A 26 2.71 14.44 -1.67
CA ASP A 26 1.80 14.54 -0.53
C ASP A 26 0.86 13.34 -0.53
N LEU A 27 0.90 12.57 0.56
CA LEU A 27 0.06 11.39 0.72
C LEU A 27 -1.12 11.72 1.64
N ASP A 28 -2.33 11.57 1.12
CA ASP A 28 -3.54 11.65 1.94
C ASP A 28 -3.70 10.38 2.78
N LEU A 29 -3.36 10.47 4.05
CA LEU A 29 -3.46 9.35 4.98
C LEU A 29 -4.91 9.06 5.40
N ALA A 30 -5.86 9.96 5.16
CA ALA A 30 -7.28 9.72 5.46
C ALA A 30 -7.86 8.58 4.60
N LYS A 31 -7.37 8.41 3.37
CA LYS A 31 -7.72 7.28 2.47
C LYS A 31 -7.48 5.91 3.10
N LEU A 32 -6.52 5.78 4.01
CA LEU A 32 -6.31 4.51 4.72
C LEU A 32 -7.55 4.08 5.50
N ARG A 33 -8.22 5.03 6.19
CA ARG A 33 -9.44 4.74 6.95
C ARG A 33 -10.56 4.37 5.99
N GLU A 34 -10.76 5.15 4.93
CA GLU A 34 -11.79 4.87 3.92
C GLU A 34 -11.68 3.46 3.34
N VAL A 35 -10.49 3.09 2.85
CA VAL A 35 -10.30 1.79 2.20
C VAL A 35 -10.38 0.63 3.21
N ARG A 36 -9.86 0.81 4.44
CA ARG A 36 -9.95 -0.21 5.50
C ARG A 36 -11.37 -0.40 6.03
N ASP A 37 -12.18 0.66 6.07
CA ASP A 37 -13.58 0.58 6.48
C ASP A 37 -14.42 -0.08 5.38
N ARG A 38 -14.12 0.22 4.11
CA ARG A 38 -14.78 -0.40 2.96
C ARG A 38 -14.43 -1.88 2.80
N TRP A 39 -13.16 -2.23 2.95
CA TRP A 39 -12.68 -3.61 2.85
C TRP A 39 -12.13 -4.08 4.20
N GLN A 40 -12.90 -4.94 4.86
CA GLN A 40 -12.65 -5.40 6.23
C GLN A 40 -11.57 -6.49 6.32
N PHE A 41 -10.47 -6.33 5.57
CA PHE A 41 -9.43 -7.34 5.46
C PHE A 41 -8.78 -7.68 6.81
N TYR A 42 -8.65 -6.71 7.74
CA TYR A 42 -8.12 -6.98 9.09
C TYR A 42 -9.07 -7.83 9.94
N ARG A 43 -10.38 -7.60 9.84
CA ARG A 43 -11.42 -8.37 10.55
C ARG A 43 -11.48 -9.80 10.02
N ASP A 44 -11.37 -9.95 8.71
CA ASP A 44 -11.58 -11.23 8.02
C ASP A 44 -10.30 -12.09 7.94
N ARG A 45 -9.19 -11.67 8.58
CA ARG A 45 -7.98 -12.49 8.65
C ARG A 45 -8.26 -13.79 9.40
N ARG A 46 -7.51 -14.83 9.02
CA ARG A 46 -7.48 -16.14 9.70
C ARG A 46 -6.08 -16.41 10.27
N PRO A 47 -5.71 -15.79 11.42
CA PRO A 47 -4.40 -16.00 12.02
C PRO A 47 -4.09 -17.47 12.33
N ASP A 48 -5.13 -18.26 12.62
CA ASP A 48 -5.06 -19.70 12.84
C ASP A 48 -4.49 -20.48 11.64
N ALA A 49 -4.64 -19.96 10.43
CA ALA A 49 -4.15 -20.58 9.20
C ALA A 49 -2.73 -20.14 8.80
N TYR A 50 -2.11 -19.21 9.52
CA TYR A 50 -0.77 -18.73 9.21
C TYR A 50 0.42 -19.58 9.70
N PRO A 51 0.30 -20.62 10.56
CA PRO A 51 1.47 -21.40 10.97
C PRO A 51 2.37 -21.91 9.82
N PRO A 52 1.85 -22.37 8.66
CA PRO A 52 2.69 -22.78 7.53
C PRO A 52 3.49 -21.64 6.88
N LEU A 53 3.03 -20.38 7.00
CA LEU A 53 3.73 -19.21 6.43
C LEU A 53 4.96 -18.79 7.24
N THR A 54 5.02 -19.20 8.50
CA THR A 54 6.08 -18.82 9.45
C THR A 54 6.89 -20.02 9.94
N ALA A 55 6.62 -21.21 9.41
CA ALA A 55 7.41 -22.39 9.70
C ALA A 55 8.84 -22.22 9.14
N PRO A 56 9.88 -22.71 9.85
CA PRO A 56 11.28 -22.60 9.44
C PRO A 56 11.62 -23.36 8.17
#